data_AF-A0A1V3XDN0-F1
#
_entry.id   AF-A0A1V3XDN0-F1
#
_cell.length_a   1.000
_cell.length_b   1.000
_cell.length_c   1.000
_cell.angle_alpha   90.00
_cell.angle_beta   90.00
_cell.angle_gamma   90.00
#
_symmetry.space_group_name_H-M   'P 1'
#
loop_
_entity.id
_entity.type
_entity.pdbx_description
1 polymer ?
#
loop_
_entity_poly.entity_id
_entity_poly.type
_entity_poly.pdbx_seq_one_letter_code
_entity_poly.pdbx_strand_id
1 'polypeptide(L)'
;MRATGDPCVYLDARGIDGFESRFPTVTASCRAVGIDPVRRPIPVVPGAHYSCGGVVTDVFGQTELPGLFAAGEVARTGMHGANRLASNSLLEGLVVGGRAGRGAAAHAAVVGRRRASLPEPILHTAPERAELQRAMSREASVVRTADGLRRLSGSLAGPVRRVAGRRDFEDLSLAVAARVVAAAALARTESRGCHHRAEYPDATPEQARSIVVQLADDHHTVGVPALAAVG
;
A
#
# COMPACT_ATOMS: atom_id res chain seq x y z
N MET A 1 6.67 5.91 20.94
CA MET A 1 6.46 6.83 19.80
C MET A 1 5.15 7.60 19.89
N ARG A 2 3.96 7.04 19.59
CA ARG A 2 2.70 7.82 19.74
C ARG A 2 2.37 8.17 21.20
N ALA A 3 2.46 7.20 22.12
CA ALA A 3 2.17 7.44 23.53
C ALA A 3 3.24 8.31 24.22
N THR A 4 4.50 8.17 23.81
CA THR A 4 5.65 8.83 24.46
C THR A 4 6.14 10.10 23.78
N GLY A 5 5.71 10.37 22.54
CA GLY A 5 6.23 11.47 21.72
C GLY A 5 7.60 11.21 21.08
N ASP A 6 8.27 10.09 21.41
CA ASP A 6 9.62 9.82 20.91
C ASP A 6 9.67 9.67 19.38
N PRO A 7 10.73 10.18 18.71
CA PRO A 7 10.88 10.11 17.26
C PRO A 7 11.24 8.72 16.74
N CYS A 8 11.72 7.83 17.61
CA CYS A 8 12.05 6.45 17.30
C CYS A 8 12.02 5.56 18.55
N VAL A 9 12.20 4.26 18.36
CA VAL A 9 12.63 3.33 19.42
C VAL A 9 14.02 2.80 19.07
N TYR A 10 14.63 2.03 19.96
CA TYR A 10 15.97 1.52 19.76
C TYR A 10 15.99 -0.02 19.69
N LEU A 11 16.69 -0.56 18.71
CA LEU A 11 17.06 -1.96 18.60
C LEU A 11 18.44 -2.16 19.23
N ASP A 12 18.52 -2.94 20.30
CA ASP A 12 19.79 -3.21 21.00
C ASP A 12 20.41 -4.54 20.55
N ALA A 13 21.48 -4.44 19.76
CA ALA A 13 22.22 -5.59 19.23
C ALA A 13 23.48 -5.94 20.06
N ARG A 14 23.78 -5.18 21.13
CA ARG A 14 25.05 -5.29 21.87
C ARG A 14 25.23 -6.62 22.61
N GLY A 15 24.14 -7.34 22.87
CA GLY A 15 24.16 -8.67 23.47
C GLY A 15 24.38 -9.82 22.48
N ILE A 16 24.65 -9.53 21.20
CA ILE A 16 24.86 -10.54 20.16
C ILE A 16 26.35 -10.69 19.87
N ASP A 17 26.95 -11.77 20.36
CA ASP A 17 28.35 -12.09 20.07
C ASP A 17 28.59 -12.24 18.57
N GLY A 18 29.69 -11.63 18.09
CA GLY A 18 30.05 -11.64 16.68
C GLY A 18 29.01 -10.98 15.78
N PHE A 19 28.26 -9.97 16.25
CA PHE A 19 27.21 -9.32 15.45
C PHE A 19 27.71 -8.88 14.05
N GLU A 20 28.93 -8.35 13.97
CA GLU A 20 29.50 -7.86 12.72
C GLU A 20 29.72 -8.96 11.69
N SER A 21 30.13 -10.16 12.12
CA SER A 21 30.35 -11.30 11.23
C SER A 21 29.02 -11.97 10.84
N ARG A 22 28.03 -11.97 11.74
CA ARG A 22 26.70 -12.54 11.50
C ARG A 22 25.81 -11.64 10.64
N PHE A 23 25.95 -10.32 10.77
CA PHE A 23 25.14 -9.30 10.09
C PHE A 23 26.02 -8.24 9.42
N PRO A 24 26.90 -8.61 8.47
CA PRO A 24 27.86 -7.70 7.87
C PRO A 24 27.18 -6.55 7.12
N THR A 25 26.08 -6.82 6.43
CA THR A 25 25.31 -5.81 5.69
C THR A 25 24.68 -4.77 6.62
N VAL A 26 24.11 -5.21 7.75
CA VAL A 26 23.51 -4.30 8.75
C VAL A 26 24.60 -3.47 9.40
N THR A 27 25.72 -4.09 9.76
CA THR A 27 26.87 -3.42 10.38
C THR A 27 27.45 -2.33 9.47
N ALA A 28 27.70 -2.67 8.20
CA ALA A 28 28.17 -1.70 7.20
C ALA A 28 27.18 -0.54 7.03
N SER A 29 25.88 -0.83 6.93
CA SER A 29 24.83 0.19 6.77
C SER A 29 24.75 1.13 7.97
N CYS A 30 24.83 0.60 9.20
CA CYS A 30 24.83 1.42 10.41
C CYS A 30 26.08 2.31 10.47
N ARG A 31 27.26 1.76 10.19
CA ARG A 31 28.52 2.50 10.26
C ARG A 31 28.62 3.58 9.20
N ALA A 32 28.06 3.36 8.02
CA ALA A 32 27.97 4.37 6.96
C ALA A 32 27.23 5.65 7.39
N VAL A 33 26.32 5.54 8.38
CA VAL A 33 25.58 6.67 8.97
C VAL A 33 26.07 7.04 10.39
N GLY A 34 27.27 6.59 10.78
CA GLY A 34 27.90 6.94 12.05
C GLY A 34 27.35 6.21 13.28
N ILE A 35 26.67 5.07 13.09
CA ILE A 35 26.14 4.23 14.18
C ILE A 35 26.96 2.95 14.25
N ASP A 36 27.59 2.68 15.40
CA ASP A 36 28.27 1.41 15.64
C ASP A 36 27.35 0.45 16.44
N PRO A 37 26.74 -0.56 15.79
CA PRO A 37 25.66 -1.36 16.39
C PRO A 37 26.14 -2.25 17.53
N VAL A 38 27.44 -2.50 17.65
CA VAL A 38 28.05 -3.25 18.77
C VAL A 38 28.38 -2.37 19.98
N ARG A 39 28.32 -1.03 19.83
CA ARG A 39 28.62 -0.09 20.92
C ARG A 39 27.40 0.68 21.41
N ARG A 40 26.43 0.96 20.52
CA ARG A 40 25.23 1.73 20.84
C ARG A 40 23.98 1.14 20.14
N PRO A 41 22.79 1.25 20.77
CA PRO A 41 21.54 0.83 20.14
C PRO A 41 21.26 1.56 18.82
N ILE A 42 20.56 0.87 17.91
CA ILE A 42 20.21 1.36 16.57
C ILE A 42 18.83 2.02 16.64
N PRO A 43 18.67 3.31 16.28
CA PRO A 43 17.37 3.95 16.19
C PRO A 43 16.56 3.34 15.04
N VAL A 44 15.32 2.94 15.31
CA VAL A 44 14.41 2.31 14.35
C VAL A 44 12.99 2.87 14.46
N VAL A 45 12.28 2.86 13.33
CA VAL A 45 10.87 3.22 13.22
C VAL A 45 10.14 2.16 12.38
N PRO A 46 8.84 1.90 12.60
CA PRO A 46 8.06 1.06 11.71
C PRO A 46 8.02 1.66 10.29
N GLY A 47 8.31 0.84 9.28
CA GLY A 47 8.18 1.20 7.87
C GLY A 47 7.04 0.43 7.21
N ALA A 48 6.31 1.06 6.30
CA ALA A 48 5.41 0.34 5.39
C ALA A 48 6.25 -0.61 4.52
N HIS A 49 5.86 -1.89 4.45
CA HIS A 49 6.70 -2.94 3.87
C HIS A 49 6.03 -3.71 2.73
N TYR A 50 4.72 -3.95 2.80
CA TYR A 50 3.99 -4.75 1.82
C TYR A 50 2.53 -4.30 1.71
N SER A 51 1.96 -4.38 0.51
CA SER A 51 0.54 -4.14 0.23
C SER A 51 -0.23 -5.46 0.05
N CYS A 52 -1.07 -5.83 1.02
CA CYS A 52 -1.95 -7.00 0.88
C CYS A 52 -3.19 -6.75 0.00
N GLY A 53 -3.59 -5.47 -0.13
CA GLY A 53 -4.63 -5.05 -1.06
C GLY A 53 -4.05 -4.78 -2.45
N GLY A 54 -4.90 -4.31 -3.36
CA GLY A 54 -4.49 -4.06 -4.74
C GLY A 54 -5.68 -4.10 -5.70
N VAL A 55 -5.39 -4.17 -6.98
CA VAL A 55 -6.37 -4.35 -8.05
C VAL A 55 -7.04 -5.72 -7.88
N VAL A 56 -8.37 -5.76 -7.81
CA VAL A 56 -9.11 -7.02 -7.67
C VAL A 56 -8.88 -7.88 -8.91
N THR A 57 -8.48 -9.12 -8.69
CA THR A 57 -8.36 -10.12 -9.75
C THR A 57 -8.95 -11.45 -9.32
N ASP A 58 -9.24 -12.30 -10.31
CA ASP A 58 -9.37 -13.73 -10.08
C ASP A 58 -8.01 -14.42 -9.81
N VAL A 59 -8.04 -15.75 -9.67
CA VAL A 59 -6.83 -16.58 -9.43
C VAL A 59 -5.93 -16.76 -10.67
N PHE A 60 -6.32 -16.19 -11.81
CA PHE A 60 -5.53 -16.14 -13.05
C PHE A 60 -4.96 -14.73 -13.31
N GLY A 61 -5.26 -13.76 -12.43
CA GLY A 61 -4.81 -12.38 -12.56
C GLY A 61 -5.67 -11.55 -13.52
N GLN A 62 -6.85 -12.03 -13.90
CA GLN A 62 -7.79 -11.26 -14.73
C GLN A 62 -8.53 -10.25 -13.86
N THR A 63 -8.60 -9.00 -14.32
CA THR A 63 -9.44 -7.98 -13.69
C THR A 63 -10.86 -8.03 -14.29
N GLU A 64 -11.78 -7.25 -13.73
CA GLU A 64 -13.12 -7.06 -14.33
C GLU A 64 -13.07 -6.35 -15.69
N LEU A 65 -11.99 -5.62 -15.99
CA LEU A 65 -11.79 -4.96 -17.27
C LEU A 65 -11.16 -5.94 -18.27
N PRO A 66 -11.86 -6.32 -19.36
CA PRO A 66 -11.32 -7.25 -20.34
C PRO A 66 -10.00 -6.74 -20.94
N GLY A 67 -8.99 -7.63 -20.97
CA GLY A 67 -7.67 -7.30 -21.49
C GLY A 67 -6.72 -6.64 -20.48
N LEU A 68 -7.21 -6.26 -19.29
CA LEU A 68 -6.38 -5.80 -18.18
C LEU A 68 -6.15 -6.94 -17.18
N PHE A 69 -4.88 -7.19 -16.88
CA PHE A 69 -4.43 -8.21 -15.95
C PHE A 69 -3.53 -7.58 -14.89
N ALA A 70 -3.55 -8.15 -13.67
CA ALA A 70 -2.69 -7.74 -12.57
C ALA A 70 -2.17 -8.98 -11.83
N ALA A 71 -0.91 -8.95 -11.39
CA ALA A 71 -0.28 -10.06 -10.67
C ALA A 71 0.82 -9.56 -9.72
N GLY A 72 1.10 -10.32 -8.66
CA GLY A 72 2.03 -9.94 -7.61
C GLY A 72 1.45 -8.87 -6.69
N GLU A 73 2.31 -8.07 -6.06
CA GLU A 73 1.91 -7.12 -4.99
C GLU A 73 0.90 -6.04 -5.44
N VAL A 74 0.79 -5.75 -6.74
CA VAL A 74 -0.22 -4.81 -7.25
C VAL A 74 -1.64 -5.41 -7.25
N ALA A 75 -1.77 -6.73 -7.16
CA ALA A 75 -3.04 -7.44 -7.27
C ALA A 75 -3.57 -7.87 -5.89
N ARG A 76 -4.89 -7.84 -5.75
CA ARG A 76 -5.64 -8.50 -4.68
C ARG A 76 -6.24 -9.78 -5.25
N THR A 77 -5.47 -10.87 -5.17
CA THR A 77 -5.89 -12.22 -5.58
C THR A 77 -6.74 -12.93 -4.52
N GLY A 78 -6.70 -12.43 -3.28
CA GLY A 78 -7.32 -13.06 -2.10
C GLY A 78 -6.35 -13.89 -1.25
N MET A 79 -5.16 -14.22 -1.75
CA MET A 79 -4.21 -15.13 -1.07
C MET A 79 -3.72 -14.62 0.30
N HIS A 80 -3.52 -13.30 0.46
CA HIS A 80 -2.97 -12.72 1.70
C HIS A 80 -4.01 -12.31 2.73
N GLY A 81 -5.30 -12.23 2.36
CA GLY A 81 -6.34 -11.73 3.26
C GLY A 81 -5.96 -10.43 3.99
N ALA A 82 -6.08 -10.43 5.32
CA ALA A 82 -5.78 -9.27 6.16
C ALA A 82 -4.33 -9.18 6.65
N ASN A 83 -3.49 -10.20 6.41
CA ASN A 83 -2.08 -10.19 6.80
C ASN A 83 -1.28 -11.18 5.94
N ARG A 84 -0.14 -10.74 5.41
CA ARG A 84 0.70 -11.57 4.56
C ARG A 84 1.59 -12.48 5.41
N LEU A 85 1.57 -13.78 5.09
CA LEU A 85 2.59 -14.72 5.61
C LEU A 85 3.91 -14.60 4.83
N ALA A 86 5.02 -14.80 5.53
CA ALA A 86 6.35 -14.76 4.93
C ALA A 86 6.47 -15.77 3.75
N SER A 87 7.33 -15.46 2.78
CA SER A 87 7.62 -16.28 1.59
C SER A 87 6.49 -16.48 0.55
N ASN A 88 5.24 -16.13 0.87
CA ASN A 88 4.12 -16.31 -0.06
C ASN A 88 4.08 -15.31 -1.23
N SER A 89 4.59 -14.09 -1.07
CA SER A 89 4.48 -13.06 -2.12
C SER A 89 5.27 -13.39 -3.39
N LEU A 90 6.44 -14.03 -3.25
CA LEU A 90 7.25 -14.41 -4.41
C LEU A 90 6.56 -15.52 -5.20
N LEU A 91 5.98 -16.51 -4.51
CA LEU A 91 5.24 -17.59 -5.12
C LEU A 91 3.95 -17.10 -5.79
N GLU A 92 3.22 -16.18 -5.15
CA GLU A 92 2.06 -15.53 -5.78
C GLU A 92 2.47 -14.83 -7.08
N GLY A 93 3.53 -14.01 -7.04
CA GLY A 93 4.03 -13.30 -8.21
C GLY A 93 4.42 -14.26 -9.35
N LEU A 94 5.10 -15.36 -9.03
CA LEU A 94 5.52 -16.34 -10.04
C LEU A 94 4.33 -17.11 -10.64
N VAL A 95 3.43 -17.62 -9.80
CA VAL A 95 2.30 -18.45 -10.24
C VAL A 95 1.26 -17.62 -10.96
N VAL A 96 0.80 -16.53 -10.34
CA VAL A 96 -0.24 -15.67 -10.91
C VAL A 96 0.34 -14.86 -12.08
N GLY A 97 1.59 -14.40 -11.99
CA GLY A 97 2.26 -13.73 -13.11
C GLY A 97 2.39 -14.62 -14.34
N GLY A 98 2.72 -15.91 -14.17
CA GLY A 98 2.74 -16.87 -15.28
C GLY A 98 1.37 -17.10 -15.90
N ARG A 99 0.29 -17.10 -15.11
CA ARG A 99 -1.09 -17.20 -15.61
C ARG A 99 -1.53 -15.93 -16.33
N ALA A 100 -1.36 -14.78 -15.70
CA ALA A 100 -1.70 -13.46 -16.23
C ALA A 100 -0.96 -13.19 -17.54
N GLY A 101 0.33 -13.51 -17.62
CA GLY A 101 1.12 -13.35 -18.85
C GLY A 101 0.59 -14.19 -20.02
N ARG A 102 0.21 -15.45 -19.77
CA ARG A 102 -0.44 -16.29 -20.79
C ARG A 102 -1.79 -15.74 -21.21
N GLY A 103 -2.61 -15.30 -20.25
CA GLY A 103 -3.92 -14.70 -20.51
C GLY A 103 -3.82 -13.42 -21.35
N ALA A 104 -2.90 -12.52 -20.97
CA ALA A 104 -2.63 -11.29 -21.69
C ALA A 104 -2.13 -11.55 -23.12
N ALA A 105 -1.22 -12.50 -23.31
CA ALA A 105 -0.72 -12.88 -24.63
C ALA A 105 -1.83 -13.47 -25.52
N ALA A 106 -2.68 -14.36 -24.98
CA ALA A 106 -3.81 -14.92 -25.70
C ALA A 106 -4.85 -13.85 -26.07
N HIS A 107 -5.15 -12.94 -25.14
CA HIS A 107 -6.05 -11.81 -25.41
C HIS A 107 -5.49 -10.93 -26.53
N ALA A 108 -4.21 -10.53 -26.44
CA ALA A 108 -3.54 -9.70 -27.43
C ALA A 108 -3.52 -10.33 -28.84
N ALA A 109 -3.39 -11.66 -28.93
CA ALA A 109 -3.46 -12.37 -30.21
C ALA A 109 -4.84 -12.25 -30.89
N VAL A 110 -5.92 -12.14 -30.12
CA VAL A 110 -7.29 -12.00 -30.62
C VAL A 110 -7.61 -10.55 -30.99
N VAL A 111 -7.32 -9.59 -30.10
CA VAL A 111 -7.68 -8.17 -30.33
C VAL A 111 -6.73 -7.44 -31.27
N GLY A 112 -5.54 -7.99 -31.50
CA GLY A 112 -4.50 -7.39 -32.34
C GLY A 112 -3.87 -6.15 -31.72
N ARG A 113 -3.06 -5.43 -32.52
CA ARG A 113 -2.34 -4.24 -32.05
C ARG A 113 -3.28 -3.05 -31.94
N ARG A 114 -3.35 -2.44 -30.74
CA ARG A 114 -3.98 -1.13 -30.51
C ARG A 114 -2.89 -0.09 -30.26
N ARG A 115 -3.02 1.09 -30.85
CA ARG A 115 -2.15 2.23 -30.57
C ARG A 115 -2.78 3.03 -29.43
N ALA A 116 -2.07 3.17 -28.32
CA ALA A 116 -2.48 4.08 -27.26
C ALA A 116 -2.28 5.53 -27.71
N SER A 117 -3.26 6.38 -27.46
CA SER A 117 -3.09 7.84 -27.51
C SER A 117 -2.67 8.32 -26.12
N LEU A 118 -1.75 9.28 -26.08
CA LEU A 118 -1.53 10.01 -24.83
C LEU A 118 -2.83 10.74 -24.48
N PRO A 119 -3.26 10.71 -23.21
CA PRO A 119 -4.40 11.50 -22.78
C PRO A 119 -4.09 12.99 -22.97
N GLU A 120 -5.14 13.78 -23.20
CA GLU A 120 -5.09 15.24 -23.12
C GLU A 120 -4.50 15.70 -21.77
N PRO A 121 -3.98 16.94 -21.66
CA PRO A 121 -3.39 17.44 -20.42
C PRO A 121 -4.28 17.18 -19.20
N ILE A 122 -3.80 16.31 -18.32
CA ILE A 122 -4.51 15.93 -17.11
C ILE A 122 -4.32 17.05 -16.09
N LEU A 123 -5.43 17.70 -15.71
CA LEU A 123 -5.48 18.48 -14.48
C LEU A 123 -5.77 17.52 -13.35
N HIS A 124 -5.02 17.63 -12.26
CA HIS A 124 -5.20 16.74 -11.12
C HIS A 124 -5.01 17.48 -9.80
N THR A 125 -5.67 16.98 -8.77
CA THR A 125 -5.53 17.45 -7.39
C THR A 125 -4.68 16.43 -6.63
N ALA A 126 -3.56 16.90 -6.07
CA ALA A 126 -2.71 16.08 -5.22
C ALA A 126 -2.03 16.98 -4.18
N PRO A 127 -1.77 16.49 -2.95
CA PRO A 127 -0.89 17.15 -1.98
C PRO A 127 0.58 17.05 -2.41
N GLU A 128 1.46 17.87 -1.84
CA GLU A 128 2.89 17.78 -2.09
C GLU A 128 3.41 16.41 -1.60
N ARG A 129 4.35 15.77 -2.31
CA ARG A 129 4.75 14.38 -1.99
C ARG A 129 5.22 14.23 -0.55
N ALA A 130 6.00 15.19 -0.06
CA ALA A 130 6.53 15.12 1.31
C ALA A 130 5.42 15.29 2.35
N GLU A 131 4.44 16.16 2.10
CA GLU A 131 3.24 16.31 2.94
C GLU A 131 2.39 15.05 2.95
N LEU A 132 2.17 14.44 1.78
CA LEU A 132 1.43 13.19 1.63
C LEU A 132 2.08 12.07 2.47
N GLN A 133 3.39 11.90 2.33
CA GLN A 133 4.14 10.89 3.07
C GLN A 133 4.04 11.12 4.59
N ARG A 134 4.22 12.37 5.05
CA ARG A 134 4.04 12.72 6.46
C ARG A 134 2.62 12.44 6.95
N ALA A 135 1.59 12.79 6.18
CA ALA A 135 0.20 12.55 6.53
C ALA A 135 -0.12 11.04 6.63
N MET A 136 0.34 10.24 5.67
CA MET A 136 0.18 8.78 5.68
C MET A 136 0.91 8.14 6.87
N SER A 137 2.18 8.50 7.12
CA SER A 137 2.95 8.00 8.27
C SER A 137 2.37 8.41 9.61
N ARG A 138 1.73 9.59 9.68
CA ARG A 138 1.10 10.08 10.92
C ARG A 138 -0.26 9.41 11.14
N GLU A 139 -1.13 9.39 10.15
CA GLU A 139 -2.56 9.10 10.33
C GLU A 139 -2.97 7.67 9.90
N ALA A 140 -2.27 7.07 8.93
CA ALA A 140 -2.57 5.74 8.36
C ALA A 140 -1.55 4.64 8.73
N SER A 141 -0.77 4.85 9.79
CA SER A 141 0.24 3.92 10.30
C SER A 141 -0.35 2.66 10.94
N VAL A 142 0.43 1.98 11.78
CA VAL A 142 0.07 0.73 12.47
C VAL A 142 -1.24 0.88 13.26
N VAL A 143 -1.38 1.93 14.05
CA VAL A 143 -2.59 2.23 14.84
C VAL A 143 -3.32 3.41 14.22
N ARG A 144 -4.60 3.21 13.88
CA ARG A 144 -5.43 4.20 13.19
C ARG A 144 -6.61 4.63 14.06
N THR A 145 -7.03 5.88 13.89
CA THR A 145 -8.25 6.43 14.51
C THR A 145 -9.17 6.99 13.44
N ALA A 146 -10.48 7.00 13.67
CA ALA A 146 -11.46 7.60 12.78
C ALA A 146 -11.12 9.05 12.49
N ASP A 147 -10.77 9.83 13.52
CA ASP A 147 -10.43 11.25 13.37
C ASP A 147 -9.13 11.46 12.61
N GLY A 148 -8.13 10.61 12.82
CA GLY A 148 -6.89 10.65 12.04
C GLY A 148 -7.13 10.37 10.57
N LEU A 149 -7.93 9.34 10.27
CA LEU A 149 -8.31 8.99 8.90
C LEU A 149 -9.15 10.09 8.23
N ARG A 150 -10.05 10.76 8.95
CA ARG A 150 -10.80 11.92 8.43
C ARG A 150 -9.88 13.11 8.13
N ARG A 151 -8.94 13.43 9.03
CA ARG A 151 -7.92 14.46 8.77
C ARG A 151 -7.07 14.13 7.55
N LEU A 152 -6.64 12.87 7.43
CA LEU A 152 -5.93 12.39 6.26
C LEU A 152 -6.76 12.61 5.00
N SER A 153 -7.99 12.11 4.94
CA SER A 153 -8.88 12.29 3.78
C SER A 153 -9.04 13.76 3.39
N GLY A 154 -9.22 14.66 4.37
CA GLY A 154 -9.29 16.11 4.10
C GLY A 154 -8.01 16.70 3.51
N SER A 155 -6.83 16.17 3.87
CA SER A 155 -5.54 16.62 3.33
C SER A 155 -5.23 16.08 1.92
N LEU A 156 -5.97 15.07 1.43
CA LEU A 156 -5.70 14.40 0.15
C LEU A 156 -6.26 15.14 -1.08
N ALA A 157 -7.05 16.20 -0.89
CA ALA A 157 -7.48 17.05 -2.00
C ALA A 157 -6.27 17.76 -2.62
N GLY A 158 -5.52 18.56 -1.85
CA GLY A 158 -4.36 19.30 -2.35
C GLY A 158 -4.68 20.29 -3.50
N PRO A 159 -3.68 21.06 -3.99
CA PRO A 159 -3.89 22.00 -5.08
C PRO A 159 -4.06 21.31 -6.44
N VAL A 160 -4.80 21.96 -7.35
CA VAL A 160 -4.89 21.58 -8.77
C VAL A 160 -3.56 21.86 -9.46
N ARG A 161 -3.05 20.91 -10.23
CA ARG A 161 -1.81 21.00 -11.01
C ARG A 161 -1.96 20.36 -12.38
N ARG A 162 -1.18 20.83 -13.35
CA ARG A 162 -1.06 20.19 -14.66
C ARG A 162 -0.04 19.06 -14.56
N VAL A 163 -0.40 17.89 -15.06
CA VAL A 163 0.58 16.80 -15.26
C VAL A 163 1.50 17.18 -16.43
N ALA A 164 2.76 17.47 -16.15
CA ALA A 164 3.76 17.88 -17.13
C ALA A 164 4.84 16.81 -17.34
N GLY A 165 4.98 15.84 -16.44
CA GLY A 165 5.93 14.75 -16.61
C GLY A 165 5.72 13.58 -15.65
N ARG A 166 6.68 12.65 -15.67
CA ARG A 166 6.67 11.42 -14.87
C ARG A 166 6.43 11.69 -13.38
N ARG A 167 7.05 12.73 -12.83
CA ARG A 167 6.95 13.05 -11.40
C ARG A 167 5.51 13.40 -10.99
N ASP A 168 4.81 14.16 -11.82
CA ASP A 168 3.42 14.55 -11.57
C ASP A 168 2.49 13.33 -11.67
N PHE A 169 2.72 12.44 -12.63
CA PHE A 169 2.00 11.17 -12.72
C PHE A 169 2.19 10.30 -11.48
N GLU A 170 3.41 10.22 -10.96
CA GLU A 170 3.68 9.49 -9.72
C GLU A 170 2.98 10.14 -8.51
N ASP A 171 3.00 11.47 -8.39
CA ASP A 171 2.31 12.20 -7.31
C ASP A 171 0.80 11.97 -7.36
N LEU A 172 0.21 12.02 -8.55
CA LEU A 172 -1.19 11.64 -8.78
C LEU A 172 -1.47 10.20 -8.34
N SER A 173 -0.66 9.25 -8.79
CA SER A 173 -0.83 7.83 -8.47
C SER A 173 -0.74 7.58 -6.96
N LEU A 174 0.20 8.25 -6.28
CA LEU A 174 0.34 8.19 -4.82
C LEU A 174 -0.87 8.79 -4.10
N ALA A 175 -1.40 9.92 -4.59
CA ALA A 175 -2.60 10.54 -4.02
C ALA A 175 -3.82 9.62 -4.16
N VAL A 176 -4.03 9.00 -5.31
CA VAL A 176 -5.10 8.02 -5.53
C VAL A 176 -4.94 6.81 -4.61
N ALA A 177 -3.74 6.23 -4.51
CA ALA A 177 -3.46 5.11 -3.61
C ALA A 177 -3.73 5.49 -2.14
N ALA A 178 -3.35 6.69 -1.72
CA ALA A 178 -3.61 7.19 -0.38
C ALA A 178 -5.11 7.37 -0.11
N ARG A 179 -5.89 7.86 -1.08
CA ARG A 179 -7.35 7.99 -0.99
C ARG A 179 -8.00 6.62 -0.82
N VAL A 180 -7.55 5.63 -1.59
CA VAL A 180 -7.99 4.23 -1.47
C VAL A 180 -7.72 3.67 -0.07
N VAL A 181 -6.49 3.83 0.43
CA VAL A 181 -6.12 3.34 1.77
C VAL A 181 -6.93 4.06 2.86
N ALA A 182 -7.08 5.38 2.77
CA ALA A 182 -7.82 6.16 3.76
C ALA A 182 -9.32 5.78 3.77
N ALA A 183 -9.95 5.68 2.60
CA ALA A 183 -11.35 5.30 2.48
C ALA A 183 -11.61 3.89 3.01
N ALA A 184 -10.81 2.90 2.57
CA ALA A 184 -10.94 1.52 3.03
C ALA A 184 -10.66 1.38 4.53
N ALA A 185 -9.67 2.12 5.05
CA ALA A 185 -9.35 2.11 6.47
C ALA A 185 -10.44 2.76 7.32
N LEU A 186 -11.07 3.84 6.83
CA LEU A 186 -12.13 4.53 7.54
C LEU A 186 -13.41 3.69 7.60
N ALA A 187 -13.74 3.03 6.48
CA ALA A 187 -14.91 2.15 6.36
C ALA A 187 -14.81 0.87 7.20
N ARG A 188 -13.61 0.36 7.47
CA ARG A 188 -13.41 -0.80 8.35
C ARG A 188 -13.42 -0.35 9.81
N THR A 189 -14.43 -0.79 10.56
CA THR A 189 -14.63 -0.49 12.00
C THR A 189 -14.43 -1.74 12.85
N GLU A 190 -13.30 -2.41 12.62
CA GLU A 190 -12.80 -3.56 13.37
C GLU A 190 -11.26 -3.52 13.33
N SER A 191 -10.60 -4.41 14.07
CA SER A 191 -9.18 -4.70 13.89
C SER A 191 -8.99 -6.13 13.41
N ARG A 192 -8.22 -6.30 12.33
CA ARG A 192 -7.96 -7.61 11.71
C ARG A 192 -6.63 -7.57 10.96
N GLY A 193 -5.74 -8.51 11.30
CA GLY A 193 -4.43 -8.62 10.64
C GLY A 193 -3.61 -7.33 10.75
N CYS A 194 -3.16 -6.78 9.63
CA CYS A 194 -2.40 -5.52 9.57
C CYS A 194 -3.25 -4.25 9.73
N HIS A 195 -4.57 -4.38 9.84
CA HIS A 195 -5.47 -3.26 10.07
C HIS A 195 -5.84 -3.19 11.55
N HIS A 196 -5.40 -2.13 12.23
CA HIS A 196 -5.72 -1.91 13.64
C HIS A 196 -6.39 -0.53 13.85
N ARG A 197 -7.63 -0.55 14.32
CA ARG A 197 -8.45 0.60 14.70
C ARG A 197 -8.48 0.71 16.21
N ALA A 198 -7.99 1.83 16.74
CA ALA A 198 -7.93 2.04 18.18
C ALA A 198 -9.33 2.00 18.83
N GLU A 199 -10.35 2.49 18.13
CA GLU A 199 -11.73 2.49 18.64
C GLU A 199 -12.43 1.13 18.51
N TYR A 200 -11.89 0.22 17.70
CA TYR A 200 -12.47 -1.09 17.40
C TYR A 200 -11.37 -2.16 17.48
N PRO A 201 -10.93 -2.55 18.69
CA PRO A 201 -9.76 -3.40 18.89
C PRO A 201 -9.98 -4.87 18.47
N ASP A 202 -11.24 -5.29 18.35
CA ASP A 202 -11.62 -6.67 18.05
C ASP A 202 -12.06 -6.84 16.60
N ALA A 203 -11.92 -8.08 16.12
CA ALA A 203 -12.41 -8.50 14.81
C ALA A 203 -13.91 -8.82 14.88
N THR A 204 -14.69 -8.40 13.88
CA THR A 204 -16.12 -8.68 13.76
C THR A 204 -16.38 -9.61 12.56
N PRO A 205 -17.16 -10.69 12.72
CA PRO A 205 -17.45 -11.63 11.62
C PRO A 205 -18.06 -10.96 10.38
N GLU A 206 -18.88 -9.94 10.56
CA GLU A 206 -19.59 -9.21 9.49
C GLU A 206 -18.62 -8.45 8.56
N GLN A 207 -17.41 -8.15 9.03
CA GLN A 207 -16.35 -7.46 8.28
C GLN A 207 -15.21 -8.39 7.84
N ALA A 208 -15.34 -9.71 8.04
CA ALA A 208 -14.39 -10.75 7.60
C ALA A 208 -14.40 -10.97 6.08
N ARG A 209 -14.30 -9.89 5.31
CA ARG A 209 -14.32 -9.84 3.84
C ARG A 209 -13.42 -8.73 3.32
N SER A 210 -13.10 -8.77 2.04
CA SER A 210 -12.41 -7.66 1.38
C SER A 210 -13.33 -6.45 1.22
N ILE A 211 -12.78 -5.24 1.29
CA ILE A 211 -13.48 -4.01 0.92
C ILE A 211 -13.10 -3.71 -0.52
N VAL A 212 -14.11 -3.60 -1.39
CA VAL A 212 -13.93 -3.11 -2.75
C VAL A 212 -14.12 -1.60 -2.72
N VAL A 213 -13.23 -0.90 -3.42
CA VAL A 213 -13.30 0.55 -3.60
C VAL A 213 -13.36 0.85 -5.09
N GLN A 214 -14.00 1.96 -5.44
CA GLN A 214 -14.06 2.46 -6.81
C GLN A 214 -13.77 3.95 -6.80
N LEU A 215 -13.00 4.40 -7.78
CA LEU A 215 -12.80 5.83 -8.02
C LEU A 215 -14.03 6.35 -8.76
N ALA A 216 -14.65 7.40 -8.25
CA ALA A 216 -15.77 8.06 -8.91
C ALA A 216 -15.31 8.78 -10.19
N ASP A 217 -16.27 9.18 -11.02
CA ASP A 217 -16.01 9.86 -12.29
C ASP A 217 -15.34 11.23 -12.12
N ASP A 218 -15.43 11.83 -10.93
CA ASP A 218 -14.69 13.05 -10.58
C ASP A 218 -13.17 12.82 -10.39
N HIS A 219 -12.72 11.57 -10.52
CA HIS A 219 -11.35 11.09 -10.35
C HIS A 219 -10.71 11.47 -9.00
N HIS A 220 -11.53 11.86 -8.03
CA HIS A 220 -11.07 12.41 -6.75
C HIS A 220 -11.70 11.72 -5.56
N THR A 221 -12.96 11.32 -5.70
CA THR A 221 -13.70 10.64 -4.66
C THR A 221 -13.51 9.14 -4.80
N VAL A 222 -13.08 8.50 -3.72
CA VAL A 222 -13.08 7.03 -3.63
C VAL A 222 -14.33 6.59 -2.88
N GLY A 223 -15.24 5.97 -3.61
CA GLY A 223 -16.40 5.31 -3.05
C GLY A 223 -16.03 3.95 -2.47
N VAL A 224 -16.68 3.59 -1.36
CA VAL A 224 -16.79 2.21 -0.89
C VAL A 224 -18.22 1.80 -1.21
N PRO A 225 -18.47 1.14 -2.36
CA PRO A 225 -19.83 0.73 -2.73
C PRO A 225 -20.44 -0.10 -1.61
N ALA A 226 -21.76 0.02 -1.43
CA ALA A 226 -22.48 -0.85 -0.51
C ALA A 226 -22.31 -2.30 -0.96
N LEU A 227 -21.42 -3.01 -0.28
CA LEU A 227 -21.28 -4.47 -0.20
C LEU A 227 -21.72 -5.27 -1.43
N ALA A 228 -20.92 -5.20 -2.51
CA ALA A 228 -20.86 -6.34 -3.43
C ALA A 228 -19.85 -7.34 -2.83
N ALA A 229 -20.34 -8.47 -2.34
CA ALA A 229 -19.48 -9.59 -1.97
C ALA A 229 -18.79 -10.08 -3.25
N VAL A 230 -17.48 -9.82 -3.38
CA VAL A 230 -16.65 -10.53 -4.35
C VAL A 230 -16.23 -11.82 -3.66
N GLY A 231 -16.95 -12.91 -4.00
CA GLY A 231 -16.65 -14.27 -3.57
C GLY A 231 -15.33 -14.79 -4.11
#